data_AF-A0A0F9EYD5-F1
#
_entry.id   AF-A0A0F9EYD5-F1
#
_cell.length_a   1.000
_cell.length_b   1.000
_cell.length_c   1.000
_cell.angle_alpha   90.00
_cell.angle_beta   90.00
_cell.angle_gamma   90.00
#
_symmetry.space_group_name_H-M   'P 1'
#
loop_
_entity.id
_entity.type
_entity.pdbx_description
1 polymer ?
#
loop_
_entity_poly.entity_id
_entity_poly.type
_entity_poly.pdbx_seq_one_letter_code
_entity_poly.pdbx_strand_id
1 'polypeptide(L)'
;MIPRNIMFRIANALRNELFFAFPVRGTDLKNSINVEPTEKGIVISMLEYGRYVEFGSNPHVIEPKDKKALKFEVGGETVIVKKVWHPGVRPTYFVRNTILNKLPGIIQRELAR
;
A
#
# COMPACT_ATOMS: atom_id res chain seq x y z
N MET A 1 -22.00 21.47 1.99
CA MET A 1 -20.84 21.12 1.14
C MET A 1 -19.58 21.39 1.96
N ILE A 2 -18.67 20.42 2.10
CA ILE A 2 -17.44 20.64 2.90
C ILE A 2 -16.50 21.56 2.11
N PRO A 3 -16.02 22.67 2.71
CA PRO A 3 -15.05 23.55 2.08
C PRO A 3 -13.79 22.82 1.58
N ARG A 4 -13.26 23.23 0.43
CA ARG A 4 -12.11 22.58 -0.22
C ARG A 4 -10.85 22.56 0.68
N ASN A 5 -10.62 23.61 1.46
CA ASN A 5 -9.53 23.68 2.44
C ASN A 5 -9.67 22.61 3.55
N ILE A 6 -10.89 22.35 4.03
CA ILE A 6 -11.15 21.29 5.03
C ILE A 6 -10.89 19.92 4.40
N MET A 7 -11.33 19.70 3.16
CA MET A 7 -11.05 18.46 2.42
C MET A 7 -9.55 18.19 2.25
N PHE A 8 -8.75 19.22 1.94
CA PHE A 8 -7.30 19.08 1.88
C PHE A 8 -6.69 18.69 3.23
N ARG A 9 -7.16 19.25 4.33
CA ARG A 9 -6.66 18.91 5.66
C ARG A 9 -7.03 17.48 6.06
N ILE A 10 -8.26 17.05 5.79
CA ILE A 10 -8.70 15.66 5.99
C ILE A 10 -7.83 14.71 5.15
N ALA A 11 -7.59 15.03 3.88
CA ALA A 11 -6.75 14.23 3.00
C ALA A 11 -5.31 14.10 3.52
N ASN A 12 -4.69 15.21 3.95
CA ASN A 12 -3.34 15.20 4.52
C ASN A 12 -3.25 14.42 5.84
N ALA A 13 -4.25 14.56 6.72
CA ALA A 13 -4.31 13.78 7.96
C ALA A 13 -4.44 12.28 7.68
N LEU A 14 -5.31 11.91 6.73
CA LEU A 14 -5.47 10.51 6.32
C LEU A 14 -4.20 9.95 5.69
N ARG A 15 -3.51 10.73 4.85
CA ARG A 15 -2.22 10.36 4.27
C ARG A 15 -1.19 10.04 5.35
N ASN A 16 -1.11 10.86 6.40
CA ASN A 16 -0.18 10.64 7.50
C ASN A 16 -0.50 9.35 8.27
N GLU A 17 -1.77 9.10 8.58
CA GLU A 17 -2.17 7.84 9.23
C GLU A 17 -1.83 6.62 8.36
N LEU A 18 -2.08 6.69 7.05
CA LEU A 18 -1.70 5.62 6.11
C LEU A 18 -0.18 5.40 6.07
N PHE A 19 0.59 6.48 6.11
CA PHE A 19 2.05 6.42 6.16
C PHE A 19 2.55 5.75 7.45
N PHE A 20 1.93 6.04 8.59
CA PHE A 20 2.31 5.41 9.87
C PHE A 20 1.83 3.96 10.00
N ALA A 21 0.66 3.63 9.44
CA ALA A 21 0.11 2.28 9.46
C ALA A 21 0.79 1.33 8.45
N PHE A 22 1.71 1.83 7.62
CA PHE A 22 2.29 1.06 6.53
C PHE A 22 3.10 -0.15 7.05
N PRO A 23 2.75 -1.39 6.65
CA PRO A 23 3.22 -2.60 7.34
C PRO A 23 4.59 -3.12 6.86
N VAL A 24 5.08 -2.67 5.70
CA VAL A 24 6.30 -3.20 5.08
C VAL A 24 7.46 -2.21 5.26
N ARG A 25 8.68 -2.72 5.44
CA ARG A 25 9.89 -1.87 5.61
C ARG A 25 10.30 -1.08 4.36
N GLY A 26 9.74 -1.38 3.19
CA GLY A 26 10.08 -0.74 1.92
C GLY A 26 9.64 0.72 1.83
N THR A 27 10.54 1.59 1.41
CA THR A 27 10.33 3.05 1.39
C THR A 27 9.58 3.54 0.16
N ASP A 28 9.79 2.96 -1.02
CA ASP A 28 9.26 3.52 -2.27
C ASP A 28 7.74 3.47 -2.32
N LEU A 29 7.16 2.31 -2.01
CA LEU A 29 5.72 2.16 -1.93
C LEU A 29 5.12 3.03 -0.83
N LYS A 30 5.77 3.10 0.34
CA LYS A 30 5.35 3.93 1.46
C LYS A 30 5.33 5.42 1.09
N ASN A 31 6.37 5.88 0.40
CA ASN A 31 6.52 7.27 -0.03
C ASN A 31 5.57 7.62 -1.19
N SER A 32 5.14 6.61 -1.96
CA SER A 32 4.18 6.78 -3.06
C SER A 32 2.73 6.99 -2.62
N ILE A 33 2.42 6.85 -1.32
CA ILE A 33 1.06 7.05 -0.80
C ILE A 33 0.65 8.50 -1.04
N ASN A 34 -0.40 8.67 -1.84
CA ASN A 34 -1.01 9.94 -2.15
C ASN A 34 -2.50 9.90 -1.80
N VAL A 35 -3.01 11.02 -1.30
CA VAL A 35 -4.41 11.17 -0.89
C VAL A 35 -4.89 12.53 -1.38
N GLU A 36 -5.83 12.51 -2.32
CA GLU A 36 -6.27 13.71 -3.02
C GLU A 36 -7.78 13.91 -2.86
N PRO A 37 -8.23 15.10 -2.47
CA PRO A 37 -9.64 15.44 -2.53
C PRO A 37 -10.07 15.67 -3.98
N THR A 38 -11.19 15.07 -4.34
CA THR A 38 -11.89 15.23 -5.62
C THR A 38 -13.27 15.83 -5.37
N GLU A 39 -14.01 16.15 -6.43
CA GLU A 39 -15.39 16.63 -6.32
C GLU A 39 -16.34 15.62 -5.67
N LYS A 40 -16.02 14.32 -5.78
CA LYS A 40 -16.88 13.21 -5.30
C LYS A 40 -16.42 12.60 -3.99
N GLY A 41 -15.28 13.03 -3.43
CA GLY A 41 -14.72 12.43 -2.21
C GLY A 41 -13.20 12.47 -2.18
N ILE A 42 -12.57 11.45 -1.61
CA ILE A 42 -11.11 11.34 -1.48
C ILE A 42 -10.64 10.13 -2.28
N VAL A 43 -9.59 10.32 -3.07
CA VAL A 43 -8.91 9.24 -3.79
C VAL A 43 -7.60 8.94 -3.09
N ILE A 44 -7.32 7.66 -2.88
CA ILE A 44 -6.05 7.15 -2.35
C ILE A 44 -5.36 6.42 -3.48
N SER A 45 -4.11 6.78 -3.75
CA SER A 45 -3.28 6.13 -4.78
C SER A 45 -1.90 5.81 -4.24
N MET A 46 -1.27 4.82 -4.88
CA MET A 46 0.07 4.32 -4.58
C MET A 46 0.59 3.56 -5.80
N LEU A 47 1.86 3.16 -5.80
CA LEU A 47 2.41 2.32 -6.87
C LEU A 47 1.58 1.04 -7.07
N GLU A 48 1.50 0.54 -8.31
CA GLU A 48 0.59 -0.56 -8.70
C GLU A 48 0.74 -1.79 -7.80
N TYR A 49 1.97 -2.13 -7.43
CA TYR A 49 2.27 -3.30 -6.60
C TYR A 49 1.81 -3.14 -5.13
N GLY A 50 1.33 -1.96 -4.72
CA GLY A 50 0.66 -1.73 -3.45
C GLY A 50 -0.61 -2.56 -3.26
N ARG A 51 -1.28 -2.92 -4.36
CA ARG A 51 -2.46 -3.81 -4.30
C ARG A 51 -2.14 -5.16 -3.65
N TYR A 52 -0.92 -5.67 -3.82
CA TYR A 52 -0.51 -6.95 -3.24
C TYR A 52 -0.21 -6.84 -1.75
N VAL A 53 0.10 -5.65 -1.24
CA VAL A 53 0.22 -5.41 0.21
C VAL A 53 -1.16 -5.31 0.84
N GLU A 54 -2.09 -4.60 0.21
CA GLU A 54 -3.45 -4.43 0.72
C GLU A 54 -4.25 -5.75 0.65
N PHE A 55 -4.26 -6.41 -0.51
CA PHE A 55 -5.13 -7.54 -0.81
C PHE A 55 -4.41 -8.88 -0.90
N GLY A 56 -3.08 -8.91 -0.78
CA GLY A 56 -2.32 -10.13 -0.91
C GLY A 56 -2.15 -10.60 -2.36
N SER A 57 -1.59 -11.80 -2.51
CA SER A 57 -1.48 -12.50 -3.78
C SER A 57 -1.71 -13.99 -3.59
N ASN A 58 -2.30 -14.63 -4.59
CA ASN A 58 -2.51 -16.08 -4.59
C ASN A 58 -1.18 -16.83 -4.79
N PRO A 59 -1.12 -18.13 -4.43
CA PRO A 59 -0.02 -19.00 -4.83
C PRO A 59 0.23 -18.92 -6.33
N HIS A 60 1.49 -18.76 -6.73
CA HIS A 60 1.88 -18.60 -8.13
C HIS A 60 3.29 -19.08 -8.38
N VAL A 61 3.61 -19.30 -9.65
CA VAL A 61 4.96 -19.66 -10.09
C VAL A 61 5.69 -18.39 -10.50
N ILE A 62 6.91 -18.23 -10.01
CA ILE A 62 7.86 -17.22 -10.48
C ILE A 62 8.78 -17.91 -11.48
N GLU A 63 8.81 -17.40 -12.71
CA GLU A 63 9.61 -17.94 -13.80
C GLU A 63 10.45 -16.83 -14.47
N PRO A 64 11.62 -17.18 -15.02
CA PRO A 64 12.44 -16.20 -15.72
C PRO A 64 11.75 -15.78 -17.03
N LYS A 65 11.65 -14.48 -17.26
CA LYS A 65 10.99 -13.94 -18.46
C LYS A 65 11.79 -14.19 -19.74
N ASP A 66 13.07 -13.82 -19.74
CA ASP A 66 13.94 -13.84 -20.92
C ASP A 66 15.20 -14.73 -20.74
N LYS A 67 15.32 -15.40 -19.58
CA LYS A 67 16.51 -16.18 -19.18
C LYS A 67 16.16 -17.64 -18.95
N LYS A 68 17.20 -18.49 -18.85
CA LYS A 68 17.03 -19.95 -18.66
C LYS A 68 16.74 -20.36 -17.21
N ALA A 69 17.10 -19.53 -16.24
CA ALA A 69 16.93 -19.79 -14.81
C ALA A 69 16.92 -18.47 -14.02
N LEU A 70 16.37 -18.55 -12.80
CA LEU A 70 16.48 -17.53 -11.76
C LEU A 70 17.74 -17.79 -10.95
N LYS A 71 18.42 -16.72 -10.53
CA LYS A 71 19.58 -16.76 -9.65
C LYS A 71 19.29 -15.93 -8.41
N PHE A 72 19.52 -16.50 -7.23
CA PHE A 72 19.40 -15.84 -5.94
C PHE A 72 20.71 -15.99 -5.16
N GLU A 73 21.03 -15.01 -4.32
CA GLU A 73 22.06 -15.14 -3.28
C GLU A 73 21.35 -15.19 -1.93
N VAL A 74 21.48 -16.30 -1.20
CA VAL A 74 20.79 -16.51 0.08
C VAL A 74 21.81 -17.04 1.08
N GLY A 75 22.05 -16.30 2.17
CA GLY A 75 23.00 -16.71 3.21
C GLY A 75 24.46 -16.85 2.73
N GLY A 76 24.84 -16.20 1.62
CA GLY A 76 26.16 -16.32 1.02
C GLY A 76 26.29 -17.46 -0.01
N GLU A 77 25.22 -18.23 -0.23
CA GLU A 77 25.18 -19.27 -1.27
C GLU A 77 24.37 -18.81 -2.48
N THR A 78 24.87 -19.19 -3.66
CA THR A 78 24.17 -18.98 -4.93
C THR A 78 23.17 -20.11 -5.19
N VAL A 79 21.88 -19.78 -5.25
CA VAL A 79 20.80 -20.72 -5.60
C VAL A 79 20.32 -20.44 -7.03
N ILE A 80 20.37 -21.47 -7.89
CA ILE A 80 19.91 -21.40 -9.29
C ILE A 80 18.76 -22.38 -9.50
N VAL A 81 17.60 -21.87 -9.92
CA VAL A 81 16.39 -22.67 -10.14
C VAL A 81 15.67 -22.26 -11.42
N LYS A 82 14.99 -23.21 -12.06
CA LYS A 82 14.18 -22.90 -13.25
C LYS A 82 12.93 -22.09 -12.92
N LYS A 83 12.35 -22.32 -11.74
CA LYS A 83 11.14 -21.63 -11.24
C LYS A 83 11.06 -21.72 -9.72
N VAL A 84 10.28 -20.82 -9.12
CA VAL A 84 9.93 -20.84 -7.69
C VAL A 84 8.42 -20.99 -7.54
N TRP A 85 7.98 -21.93 -6.70
CA TRP A 85 6.58 -22.03 -6.29
C TRP A 85 6.35 -21.11 -5.11
N HIS A 86 5.82 -19.92 -5.36
CA HIS A 86 5.57 -18.93 -4.33
C HIS A 86 4.21 -19.20 -3.68
N PRO A 87 4.11 -19.31 -2.34
CA PRO A 87 2.84 -19.59 -1.64
C PRO A 87 1.83 -18.43 -1.71
N GLY A 88 2.25 -17.29 -2.26
CA GLY A 88 1.48 -16.04 -2.24
C GLY A 88 1.81 -15.19 -1.02
N VAL A 89 1.12 -14.06 -0.89
CA VAL A 89 1.28 -13.12 0.21
C VAL A 89 -0.08 -12.91 0.87
N ARG A 90 -0.13 -12.93 2.20
CA ARG A 90 -1.37 -12.65 2.93
C ARG A 90 -1.70 -11.15 2.88
N PRO A 91 -2.99 -10.79 2.75
CA PRO A 91 -3.43 -9.39 2.79
C PRO A 91 -3.15 -8.75 4.15
N THR A 92 -2.82 -7.46 4.14
CA THR A 92 -2.67 -6.65 5.37
C THR A 92 -3.88 -5.77 5.65
N TYR A 93 -4.64 -5.40 4.62
CA TYR A 93 -5.80 -4.51 4.70
C TYR A 93 -5.52 -3.17 5.41
N PHE A 94 -4.29 -2.65 5.33
CA PHE A 94 -3.89 -1.45 6.08
C PHE A 94 -4.68 -0.21 5.64
N VAL A 95 -4.98 -0.07 4.34
CA VAL A 95 -5.79 1.05 3.82
C VAL A 95 -7.20 0.95 4.37
N ARG A 96 -7.85 -0.21 4.19
CA ARG A 96 -9.20 -0.45 4.71
C ARG A 96 -9.29 -0.20 6.22
N ASN A 97 -8.36 -0.76 6.99
CA ASN A 97 -8.35 -0.63 8.44
C ASN A 97 -8.11 0.81 8.88
N THR A 98 -7.26 1.56 8.18
CA THR A 98 -7.02 2.98 8.47
C THR A 98 -8.27 3.81 8.20
N ILE A 99 -8.95 3.59 7.06
CA ILE A 99 -10.20 4.28 6.73
C ILE A 99 -11.26 4.01 7.80
N LEU A 100 -11.50 2.74 8.14
CA LEU A 100 -12.55 2.37 9.09
C LEU A 100 -12.29 2.90 10.50
N ASN A 101 -11.04 2.88 10.96
CA ASN A 101 -10.72 3.17 12.35
C ASN A 101 -10.27 4.63 12.60
N LYS A 102 -9.77 5.34 11.59
CA LYS A 102 -9.17 6.68 11.77
C LYS A 102 -9.97 7.79 11.08
N LEU A 103 -10.51 7.54 9.88
CA LEU A 103 -11.16 8.57 9.08
C LEU A 103 -12.34 9.27 9.80
N PRO A 104 -13.25 8.57 10.51
CA PRO A 104 -14.33 9.25 11.22
C PRO A 104 -13.82 10.27 12.25
N GLY A 105 -12.79 9.90 13.01
CA GLY A 105 -12.17 10.79 14.01
C GLY A 105 -11.41 11.95 13.39
N ILE A 106 -10.79 11.75 12.21
CA ILE A 106 -10.18 12.85 11.44
C ILE A 106 -11.26 13.83 10.99
N ILE A 107 -12.35 13.34 10.38
CA ILE A 107 -13.43 14.20 9.89
C ILE A 107 -14.02 15.04 11.03
N GLN A 108 -14.34 14.42 12.16
CA GLN A 108 -14.87 15.13 13.34
C GLN A 108 -13.92 16.23 13.83
N ARG A 109 -12.62 15.92 13.95
CA ARG A 109 -11.60 16.87 14.41
C ARG A 109 -11.42 18.05 13.45
N GLU A 110 -11.44 17.78 12.15
CA GLU A 110 -11.16 18.80 11.14
C GLU A 110 -12.36 19.70 10.87
N LEU A 111 -13.59 19.20 11.08
CA LEU A 111 -14.84 19.97 11.02
C LEU A 111 -15.10 20.80 12.28
N ALA A 112 -14.63 20.35 13.44
CA ALA A 112 -14.81 21.05 14.72
C ALA A 112 -13.78 22.19 14.96
N ARG A 113 -12.85 22.39 14.03
CA ARG A 113 -11.87 23.48 14.02
C ARG A 113 -12.34 24.61 13.14
#